data_AF-A0AAE5HUJ5-F1
#
_entry.id   AF-A0AAE5HUJ5-F1
#
_cell.length_a   1.000
_cell.length_b   1.000
_cell.length_c   1.000
_cell.angle_alpha   90.00
_cell.angle_beta   90.00
_cell.angle_gamma   90.00
#
_symmetry.space_group_name_H-M   'P 1'
#
loop_
_entity.id
_entity.type
_entity.pdbx_description
1 polymer ?
#
loop_
_entity_poly.entity_id
_entity_poly.type
_entity_poly.pdbx_seq_one_letter_code
_entity_poly.pdbx_strand_id
1 'polypeptide(L)' 'MRKFLYITLICGILSGAGVFMNFPKYPNLMIPAAFSILGILCVLLTIPDKQTSNMLKLGGFLINFMPLMAILLMPR' A
#
# COMPACT_ATOMS: atom_id res chain seq x y z
N MET A 1 -12.79 4.88 11.03
CA MET A 1 -12.38 3.82 10.07
C MET A 1 -11.98 4.37 8.71
N ARG A 2 -12.77 5.26 8.06
CA ARG A 2 -12.39 5.88 6.77
C ARG A 2 -10.99 6.53 6.71
N LYS A 3 -10.53 7.17 7.79
CA LYS A 3 -9.17 7.76 7.87
C LYS A 3 -8.07 6.74 7.52
N PHE A 4 -8.20 5.49 7.95
CA PHE A 4 -7.23 4.43 7.66
C PHE A 4 -7.26 4.00 6.18
N LEU A 5 -8.42 4.04 5.52
CA LEU A 5 -8.49 3.80 4.06
C LEU A 5 -7.82 4.93 3.28
N TYR A 6 -7.94 6.18 3.70
CA TYR A 6 -7.22 7.28 3.06
C TYR A 6 -5.71 7.15 3.23
N ILE A 7 -5.24 6.77 4.42
CA ILE A 7 -3.82 6.49 4.65
C ILE A 7 -3.34 5.35 3.76
N THR A 8 -4.11 4.25 3.70
CA THR A 8 -3.85 3.11 2.80
C THR A 8 -3.68 3.56 1.35
N LEU A 9 -4.57 4.44 0.88
CA LEU A 9 -4.54 4.96 -0.48
C LEU A 9 -3.27 5.76 -0.75
N ILE A 10 -2.92 6.69 0.15
CA ILE A 10 -1.72 7.52 0.04
C ILE A 10 -0.46 6.65 0.06
N CYS A 11 -0.38 5.68 0.98
CA CYS A 11 0.71 4.72 1.05
C CYS A 11 0.86 3.90 -0.23
N GLY A 12 -0.27 3.41 -0.78
CA GLY A 12 -0.29 2.63 -2.01
C GLY A 12 0.17 3.45 -3.22
N ILE A 13 -0.22 4.73 -3.31
CA ILE A 13 0.23 5.64 -4.36
C ILE A 13 1.73 5.92 -4.24
N LEU A 14 2.21 6.28 -3.05
CA LEU A 14 3.64 6.57 -2.83
C LEU A 14 4.52 5.36 -3.13
N SER A 15 4.15 4.19 -2.63
CA SER A 15 4.88 2.97 -2.91
C SER A 15 4.74 2.52 -4.36
N GLY A 16 3.52 2.49 -4.89
CA GLY A 16 3.25 2.02 -6.26
C GLY A 16 3.90 2.90 -7.31
N ALA A 17 3.77 4.22 -7.19
CA ALA A 17 4.42 5.14 -8.11
C ALA A 17 5.95 5.06 -7.98
N GLY A 18 6.48 4.93 -6.75
CA GLY A 18 7.91 4.75 -6.52
C GLY A 18 8.48 3.48 -7.15
N VAL A 19 7.78 2.36 -7.02
CA VAL A 19 8.23 1.04 -7.50
C VAL A 19 7.99 0.87 -9.01
N PHE A 20 6.80 1.18 -9.50
CA PHE A 20 6.41 0.90 -10.89
C PHE A 20 6.77 2.04 -11.85
N MET A 21 6.73 3.29 -11.39
CA MET A 21 6.98 4.47 -12.24
C MET A 21 8.30 5.18 -11.93
N ASN A 22 9.09 4.67 -10.96
CA ASN A 22 10.29 5.34 -10.45
C ASN A 22 10.03 6.77 -9.95
N PHE A 23 8.82 7.04 -9.44
CA PHE A 23 8.42 8.37 -8.98
C PHE A 23 7.59 8.34 -7.69
N PRO A 24 8.04 8.95 -6.58
CA PRO A 24 9.30 9.66 -6.43
C PRO A 24 10.48 8.68 -6.47
N LYS A 25 11.65 9.20 -6.85
CA LYS A 25 12.87 8.38 -6.93
C LYS A 25 13.41 8.16 -5.51
N TYR A 26 13.11 7.01 -4.94
CA TYR A 26 13.56 6.67 -3.60
C TYR A 26 15.04 6.25 -3.60
N PRO A 27 15.82 6.64 -2.57
CA PRO A 27 17.24 6.24 -2.47
C PRO A 27 17.40 4.74 -2.21
N ASN A 28 16.38 4.06 -1.68
CA ASN A 28 16.37 2.62 -1.42
C ASN A 28 14.93 2.10 -1.47
N LEU A 29 14.73 0.88 -1.99
CA LEU A 29 13.46 0.14 -2.02
C LEU A 29 12.87 -0.15 -0.63
N MET A 30 13.65 -0.05 0.44
CA MET A 30 13.14 -0.14 1.81
C MET A 30 12.09 0.92 2.15
N ILE A 31 12.20 2.12 1.57
CA ILE A 31 11.25 3.22 1.81
C ILE A 31 9.88 2.92 1.20
N PRO A 32 9.74 2.60 -0.10
CA PRO A 32 8.45 2.20 -0.66
C PRO A 32 7.92 0.91 0.00
N ALA A 33 8.78 -0.04 0.37
CA ALA A 33 8.35 -1.23 1.12
C ALA A 33 7.68 -0.85 2.46
N ALA A 34 8.26 0.10 3.21
CA ALA A 34 7.68 0.59 4.45
C ALA A 34 6.30 1.23 4.23
N PHE A 35 6.13 2.03 3.16
CA PHE A 35 4.82 2.59 2.79
C PHE A 35 3.80 1.47 2.50
N SER A 36 4.17 0.47 1.70
CA SER A 36 3.30 -0.66 1.42
C SER A 36 2.87 -1.42 2.68
N ILE A 37 3.81 -1.71 3.58
CA ILE A 37 3.51 -2.42 4.84
C ILE A 37 2.57 -1.58 5.71
N LEU A 38 2.83 -0.27 5.84
CA LEU A 38 1.95 0.64 6.58
C LEU A 38 0.53 0.69 5.99
N GLY A 39 0.41 0.73 4.66
CA GLY A 39 -0.89 0.73 3.98
C GLY A 39 -1.66 -0.58 4.20
N ILE A 40 -0.98 -1.73 4.14
CA ILE A 40 -1.58 -3.03 4.47
C ILE A 40 -2.10 -3.03 5.90
N LEU A 41 -1.30 -2.62 6.89
CA LEU A 41 -1.72 -2.56 8.29
C LEU A 41 -2.95 -1.65 8.46
N CYS A 42 -2.97 -0.50 7.79
CA CYS A 42 -4.11 0.42 7.84
C CYS A 42 -5.39 -0.22 7.29
N VAL A 43 -5.33 -0.98 6.19
CA VAL A 43 -6.50 -1.70 5.68
C VAL A 43 -6.94 -2.82 6.62
N LEU A 44 -6.01 -3.56 7.22
CA LEU A 44 -6.35 -4.63 8.16
C LEU A 44 -7.12 -4.09 9.37
N LEU A 45 -6.77 -2.89 9.85
CA LEU A 45 -7.52 -2.20 10.91
C LEU A 45 -8.96 -1.83 10.52
N THR A 46 -9.27 -1.79 9.22
CA THR A 46 -10.63 -1.50 8.72
C THR A 46 -11.49 -2.75 8.52
N ILE A 47 -10.95 -3.96 8.69
CA ILE A 47 -11.73 -5.21 8.60
C ILE A 47 -12.98 -5.20 9.48
N PRO A 48 -12.94 -4.83 10.78
CA PRO A 48 -14.13 -4.86 11.65
C PRO A 48 -15.19 -3.80 11.29
N ASP A 49 -14.88 -2.83 10.43
CA ASP A 49 -15.83 -1.79 10.02
C ASP A 49 -16.87 -2.34 9.05
N LYS A 50 -18.13 -2.43 9.48
CA LYS A 50 -19.24 -2.92 8.63
C LYS A 50 -19.73 -1.87 7.61
N GLN A 51 -19.34 -0.60 7.75
CA GLN A 51 -19.78 0.47 6.84
C GLN A 51 -18.96 0.54 5.55
N THR A 52 -17.71 0.08 5.57
CA THR A 52 -16.83 0.10 4.39
C THR A 52 -17.02 -1.16 3.56
N SER A 53 -17.17 -0.98 2.24
CA SER A 53 -17.40 -2.11 1.33
C SER A 53 -16.18 -3.04 1.30
N ASN A 54 -16.45 -4.35 1.22
CA ASN A 54 -15.38 -5.35 1.14
C ASN A 54 -14.51 -5.16 -0.11
N MET A 55 -15.09 -4.68 -1.21
CA MET A 55 -14.36 -4.35 -2.43
C MET A 55 -13.34 -3.23 -2.20
N LEU A 56 -13.70 -2.21 -1.41
CA LEU A 56 -12.79 -1.11 -1.09
C LEU A 56 -11.65 -1.55 -0.17
N LYS A 57 -11.92 -2.45 0.78
CA LYS A 57 -10.88 -3.06 1.63
C LYS A 57 -9.92 -3.92 0.81
N LEU A 58 -10.45 -4.74 -0.10
CA LEU A 58 -9.66 -5.57 -1.00
C LEU A 58 -8.81 -4.72 -1.96
N GLY A 59 -9.40 -3.69 -2.56
CA GLY A 59 -8.65 -2.73 -3.38
C GLY A 59 -7.52 -2.06 -2.58
N GLY A 60 -7.83 -1.58 -1.37
CA GLY A 60 -6.83 -0.98 -0.48
C GLY A 60 -5.69 -1.94 -0.09
N PHE A 61 -5.99 -3.23 0.10
CA PHE A 61 -4.97 -4.25 0.31
C PHE A 61 -4.10 -4.42 -0.94
N LEU A 62 -4.72 -4.61 -2.10
CA LEU A 62 -4.01 -4.91 -3.35
C LEU A 62 -3.09 -3.79 -3.82
N ILE A 63 -3.51 -2.52 -3.70
CA ILE A 63 -2.67 -1.37 -4.10
C ILE A 63 -1.37 -1.26 -3.29
N ASN A 64 -1.31 -1.87 -2.10
CA ASN A 64 -0.10 -1.92 -1.27
C ASN A 64 0.61 -3.27 -1.38
N PHE A 65 -0.13 -4.37 -1.54
CA PHE A 65 0.44 -5.70 -1.69
C PHE A 65 1.23 -5.86 -2.99
N MET A 66 0.70 -5.35 -4.11
CA MET A 66 1.36 -5.42 -5.43
C MET A 66 2.76 -4.79 -5.44
N PRO A 67 2.96 -3.52 -5.04
CA PRO A 67 4.29 -2.93 -5.02
C PRO A 67 5.22 -3.62 -4.01
N LEU A 68 4.72 -4.12 -2.88
CA LEU A 68 5.52 -4.89 -1.93
C LEU A 68 6.06 -6.20 -2.56
N MET A 69 5.20 -6.93 -3.28
CA MET A 69 5.61 -8.13 -4.01
C MET A 69 6.64 -7.81 -5.10
N ALA A 70 6.43 -6.72 -5.84
CA ALA A 70 7.38 -6.28 -6.86
C ALA A 70 8.77 -5.99 -6.26
N ILE A 71 8.84 -5.34 -5.09
CA ILE A 71 10.10 -5.12 -4.38
C ILE A 71 10.76 -6.44 -3.96
N LEU A 72 9.99 -7.39 -3.43
CA LEU A 72 10.52 -8.68 -2.95
C LEU A 72 11.02 -9.59 -4.08
N LEU A 73 10.40 -9.52 -5.25
CA LEU A 73 10.75 -10.30 -6.43
C LEU A 73 11.80 -9.61 -7.32
N MET A 74 12.17 -8.36 -7.03
CA MET A 74 13.14 -7.64 -7.83
C MET A 74 14.54 -8.26 -7.63
N PRO A 75 15.29 -8.54 -8.72
CA PRO A 75 16.66 -9.04 -8.61
C PRO A 75 17.53 -7.98 -7.90
N ARG A 76 18.34 -8.44 -6.94
CA ARG A 76 19.22 -7.60 -6.13
C ARG A 76 20.60 -7.42 -6.75
#